data_AF-A0A6P2YBX5-F1
#
_entry.id   AF-A0A6P2YBX5-F1
#
_cell.length_a   1.000
_cell.length_b   1.000
_cell.length_c   1.000
_cell.angle_alpha   90.00
_cell.angle_beta   90.00
_cell.angle_gamma   90.00
#
_symmetry.space_group_name_H-M   'P 1'
#
loop_
_entity.id
_entity.type
_entity.pdbx_description
1 polymer ?
#
loop_
_entity_poly.entity_id
_entity_poly.type
_entity_poly.pdbx_seq_one_letter_code
_entity_poly.pdbx_strand_id
1 'polypeptide(L)'
;MSVALHRVGVGMKSFNSKTVRPVSGAKTIGRIMLEGKPTATRAEEMGKWLQFQPFAGLPKAEDITGADWESKVKGRTGIIQFSRYWARGGESTANASGGHIDLWNGSRMTVSSVPGVISTFGRAFGLHELLPETDFGWSDLRNSKQILFWEIK
;
A
#
# COMPACT_ATOMS: atom_id res chain seq x y z
N MET A 1 1.91 7.97 0.03
CA MET A 1 0.48 8.13 -0.34
C MET A 1 -0.26 9.32 0.30
N SER A 2 -0.50 9.39 1.62
CA SER A 2 -1.32 10.47 2.22
C SER A 2 -0.90 11.90 1.85
N VAL A 3 0.42 12.17 1.79
CA VAL A 3 0.94 13.47 1.35
C VAL A 3 0.55 13.79 -0.10
N ALA A 4 0.54 12.79 -0.99
CA ALA A 4 0.12 12.98 -2.38
C ALA A 4 -1.35 13.40 -2.44
N LEU A 5 -2.22 12.72 -1.68
CA LEU A 5 -3.64 13.09 -1.57
C LEU A 5 -3.84 14.50 -1.00
N HIS A 6 -3.09 14.86 0.05
CA HIS A 6 -3.15 16.22 0.60
C HIS A 6 -2.75 17.30 -0.39
N ARG A 7 -1.76 17.02 -1.26
CA ARG A 7 -1.30 17.96 -2.29
C ARG A 7 -2.33 18.19 -3.39
N VAL A 8 -3.19 17.21 -3.66
CA VAL A 8 -4.30 17.34 -4.63
C VAL A 8 -5.64 17.72 -3.96
N GLY A 9 -5.59 18.23 -2.72
CA GLY A 9 -6.78 18.74 -2.03
C GLY A 9 -7.69 17.69 -1.39
N VAL A 10 -7.31 16.40 -1.42
CA VAL A 10 -8.08 15.33 -0.78
C VAL A 10 -7.80 15.31 0.73
N GLY A 11 -8.75 15.83 1.51
CA GLY A 11 -8.67 15.86 2.97
C GLY A 11 -9.04 14.52 3.61
N MET A 12 -8.13 13.91 4.36
CA MET A 12 -8.35 12.61 5.02
C MET A 12 -9.12 12.72 6.36
N LYS A 13 -10.09 13.63 6.49
CA LYS A 13 -10.82 13.88 7.77
C LYS A 13 -11.59 12.65 8.26
N SER A 14 -12.13 11.88 7.33
CA SER A 14 -12.84 10.63 7.61
C SER A 14 -11.90 9.44 7.84
N PHE A 15 -10.57 9.61 7.80
CA PHE A 15 -9.63 8.57 8.25
C PHE A 15 -9.46 8.66 9.77
N ASN A 16 -10.30 7.93 10.52
CA ASN A 16 -10.30 7.89 11.98
C ASN A 16 -10.88 6.56 12.50
N SER A 17 -10.75 6.29 13.80
CA SER A 17 -11.17 5.01 14.40
C SER A 17 -12.69 4.74 14.36
N LYS A 18 -13.52 5.75 14.04
CA LYS A 18 -14.97 5.57 13.89
C LYS A 18 -15.31 4.87 12.57
N THR A 19 -14.57 5.19 11.51
CA THR A 19 -14.80 4.75 10.12
C THR A 19 -13.88 3.61 9.71
N VAL A 20 -12.61 3.64 10.14
CA VAL A 20 -11.62 2.61 9.82
C VAL A 20 -11.31 1.82 11.08
N ARG A 21 -11.38 0.49 10.99
CA ARG A 21 -11.05 -0.41 12.10
C ARG A 21 -9.54 -0.70 12.10
N PRO A 22 -8.90 -0.78 13.28
CA PRO A 22 -7.51 -1.23 13.38
C PRO A 22 -7.31 -2.62 12.76
N VAL A 23 -6.15 -2.83 12.14
CA VAL A 23 -5.78 -4.11 11.52
C VAL A 23 -4.86 -4.94 12.43
N SER A 24 -4.82 -6.25 12.17
CA SER A 24 -3.88 -7.20 12.81
C SER A 24 -3.84 -7.14 14.35
N GLY A 25 -4.99 -6.96 15.00
CA GLY A 25 -5.09 -6.93 16.46
C GLY A 25 -4.55 -5.66 17.12
N ALA A 26 -4.22 -4.62 16.36
CA ALA A 26 -3.81 -3.34 16.91
C ALA A 26 -4.93 -2.68 17.72
N LYS A 27 -4.57 -1.99 18.82
CA LYS A 27 -5.54 -1.25 19.65
C LYS A 27 -6.10 0.00 18.96
N THR A 28 -5.31 0.61 18.09
CA THR A 28 -5.65 1.86 17.37
C THR A 28 -5.20 1.76 15.92
N ILE A 29 -5.80 2.59 15.06
CA ILE A 29 -5.35 2.72 13.67
C ILE A 29 -3.99 3.44 13.60
N GLY A 30 -3.21 3.13 12.58
CA GLY A 30 -1.99 3.82 12.22
C GLY A 30 -2.31 5.19 11.63
N ARG A 31 -2.33 6.20 12.51
CA ARG A 31 -2.66 7.58 12.15
C ARG A 31 -1.74 8.55 12.86
N ILE A 32 -1.20 9.51 12.10
CA ILE A 32 -0.46 10.67 12.61
C ILE A 32 -1.08 11.96 12.10
N MET A 33 -0.67 13.09 12.65
CA MET A 33 -1.01 14.41 12.13
C MET A 33 0.26 15.01 11.51
N LEU A 34 0.24 15.26 10.21
CA LEU A 34 1.33 15.93 9.51
C LEU A 34 0.81 17.31 9.09
N GLU A 35 1.40 18.38 9.62
CA GLU A 35 0.94 19.76 9.38
C GLU A 35 -0.56 19.95 9.70
N GLY A 36 -1.03 19.34 10.78
CA GLY A 36 -2.45 19.39 11.16
C GLY A 36 -3.39 18.56 10.27
N LYS A 37 -2.85 17.80 9.30
CA LYS A 37 -3.64 16.94 8.40
C LYS A 37 -3.54 15.45 8.79
N PRO A 38 -4.68 14.72 8.92
CA PRO A 38 -4.67 13.29 9.22
C PRO A 38 -3.89 12.50 8.17
N THR A 39 -2.99 11.63 8.59
CA THR A 39 -2.12 10.86 7.69
C THR A 39 -2.12 9.40 8.12
N ALA A 40 -2.40 8.50 7.16
CA ALA A 40 -2.38 7.06 7.40
C ALA A 40 -0.93 6.55 7.39
N THR A 41 -0.59 5.66 8.31
CA THR A 41 0.74 5.04 8.41
C THR A 41 0.73 3.53 8.13
N ARG A 42 -0.44 2.97 7.80
CA ARG A 42 -0.61 1.56 7.43
C ARG A 42 -1.35 1.44 6.10
N ALA A 43 -0.80 0.64 5.20
CA ALA A 43 -1.34 0.47 3.85
C ALA A 43 -2.73 -0.18 3.82
N GLU A 44 -2.94 -1.22 4.63
CA GLU A 44 -4.24 -1.92 4.67
C GLU A 44 -5.37 -0.99 5.17
N GLU A 45 -5.12 -0.21 6.22
CA GLU A 45 -6.10 0.76 6.74
C GLU A 45 -6.38 1.87 5.73
N MET A 46 -5.34 2.32 5.00
CA MET A 46 -5.50 3.25 3.89
C MET A 46 -6.36 2.67 2.77
N GLY A 47 -6.12 1.41 2.38
CA GLY A 47 -6.93 0.70 1.39
C GLY A 47 -8.39 0.56 1.84
N LYS A 48 -8.63 0.19 3.10
CA LYS A 48 -9.98 0.13 3.69
C LYS A 48 -10.68 1.50 3.65
N TRP A 49 -9.96 2.58 3.90
CA TRP A 49 -10.52 3.92 3.80
C TRP A 49 -10.89 4.31 2.37
N LEU A 50 -10.04 3.97 1.40
CA LEU A 50 -10.31 4.22 -0.03
C LEU A 50 -11.52 3.44 -0.55
N GLN A 51 -11.83 2.27 0.01
CA GLN A 51 -13.05 1.52 -0.35
C GLN A 51 -14.35 2.27 -0.02
N PHE A 52 -14.34 3.24 0.90
CA PHE A 52 -15.49 4.13 1.14
C PHE A 52 -15.65 5.22 0.08
N GLN A 53 -14.81 5.23 -0.97
CA GLN A 53 -14.80 6.25 -2.03
C GLN A 53 -14.77 7.68 -1.47
N PRO A 54 -13.76 8.03 -0.63
CA PRO A 54 -13.77 9.25 0.18
C PRO A 54 -13.55 10.55 -0.60
N PHE A 55 -13.36 10.47 -1.93
CA PHE A 55 -13.27 11.63 -2.81
C PHE A 55 -13.91 11.33 -4.17
N ALA A 56 -14.40 12.38 -4.83
CA ALA A 56 -15.03 12.28 -6.13
C ALA A 56 -14.06 11.73 -7.19
N GLY A 57 -14.56 10.85 -8.04
CA GLY A 57 -13.77 10.23 -9.12
C GLY A 57 -12.96 8.99 -8.70
N LEU A 58 -12.94 8.60 -7.43
CA LEU A 58 -12.40 7.28 -7.04
C LEU A 58 -13.41 6.18 -7.38
N PRO A 59 -13.12 5.23 -8.30
CA PRO A 59 -14.02 4.11 -8.54
C PRO A 59 -14.02 3.12 -7.38
N LYS A 60 -14.83 2.07 -7.50
CA LYS A 60 -14.72 0.92 -6.60
C LYS A 60 -13.40 0.19 -6.84
N ALA A 61 -12.84 -0.40 -5.79
CA ALA A 61 -11.63 -1.21 -5.89
C ALA A 61 -11.92 -2.49 -6.69
N GLU A 62 -10.98 -2.88 -7.53
CA GLU A 62 -10.87 -4.22 -8.10
C GLU A 62 -9.96 -5.07 -7.22
N ASP A 63 -10.44 -6.26 -6.85
CA ASP A 63 -9.58 -7.28 -6.23
C ASP A 63 -8.84 -8.03 -7.33
N ILE A 64 -7.56 -7.75 -7.45
CA ILE A 64 -6.68 -8.31 -8.50
C ILE A 64 -5.75 -9.40 -7.94
N THR A 65 -6.00 -9.87 -6.72
CA THR A 65 -5.17 -10.85 -6.01
C THR A 65 -4.88 -12.08 -6.89
N GLY A 66 -3.65 -12.56 -6.81
CA GLY A 66 -3.17 -13.70 -7.59
C GLY A 66 -1.77 -13.47 -8.13
N ALA A 67 -1.09 -14.55 -8.52
CA ALA A 67 0.25 -14.47 -9.09
C ALA A 67 0.30 -13.67 -10.41
N ASP A 68 -0.84 -13.51 -11.07
CA ASP A 68 -1.03 -12.83 -12.35
C ASP A 68 -1.47 -11.36 -12.22
N TRP A 69 -1.51 -10.80 -11.00
CA TRP A 69 -2.01 -9.45 -10.71
C TRP A 69 -1.43 -8.36 -11.62
N GLU A 70 -0.14 -8.47 -11.96
CA GLU A 70 0.57 -7.47 -12.76
C GLU A 70 -0.03 -7.35 -14.16
N SER A 71 -0.42 -8.48 -14.75
CA SER A 71 -1.05 -8.50 -16.08
C SER A 71 -2.41 -7.80 -16.10
N LYS A 72 -3.16 -7.84 -14.97
CA LYS A 72 -4.48 -7.22 -14.80
C LYS A 72 -4.43 -5.68 -14.73
N VAL A 73 -3.29 -5.11 -14.37
CA VAL A 73 -3.10 -3.65 -14.22
C VAL A 73 -2.14 -3.04 -15.23
N LYS A 74 -1.50 -3.87 -16.06
CA LYS A 74 -0.59 -3.39 -17.10
C LYS A 74 -1.32 -2.45 -18.06
N GLY A 75 -0.72 -1.29 -18.33
CA GLY A 75 -1.28 -0.23 -19.16
C GLY A 75 -2.35 0.64 -18.50
N ARG A 76 -2.77 0.33 -17.26
CA ARG A 76 -3.78 1.10 -16.51
C ARG A 76 -3.11 1.98 -15.48
N THR A 77 -3.62 3.17 -15.21
CA THR A 77 -3.10 4.06 -14.17
C THR A 77 -4.00 4.03 -12.94
N GLY A 78 -3.47 4.26 -11.75
CA GLY A 78 -4.31 4.18 -10.55
C GLY A 78 -3.58 4.18 -9.22
N ILE A 79 -4.29 3.69 -8.21
CA ILE A 79 -3.78 3.41 -6.87
C ILE A 79 -3.71 1.90 -6.72
N ILE A 80 -2.61 1.36 -6.19
CA ILE A 80 -2.47 -0.08 -5.93
C ILE A 80 -2.07 -0.31 -4.48
N GLN A 81 -2.70 -1.28 -3.83
CA GLN A 81 -2.48 -1.64 -2.44
C GLN A 81 -2.24 -3.14 -2.29
N PHE A 82 -1.16 -3.49 -1.60
CA PHE A 82 -0.75 -4.86 -1.27
C PHE A 82 -0.90 -5.10 0.23
N SER A 83 -1.74 -6.06 0.61
CA SER A 83 -2.06 -6.35 2.01
C SER A 83 -1.27 -7.52 2.56
N ARG A 84 -0.68 -7.33 3.74
CA ARG A 84 -0.21 -8.41 4.64
C ARG A 84 0.78 -9.38 3.99
N TYR A 85 1.66 -8.86 3.13
CA TYR A 85 2.66 -9.67 2.40
C TYR A 85 3.95 -9.88 3.20
N TRP A 86 4.10 -9.22 4.36
CA TRP A 86 5.23 -9.43 5.27
C TRP A 86 4.87 -9.15 6.73
N ALA A 87 5.57 -9.81 7.65
CA ALA A 87 5.38 -9.66 9.09
C ALA A 87 6.35 -8.61 9.66
N ARG A 88 5.85 -7.67 10.47
CA ARG A 88 6.73 -6.75 11.20
C ARG A 88 7.46 -7.49 12.34
N GLY A 89 8.53 -6.90 12.87
CA GLY A 89 9.23 -7.45 14.03
C GLY A 89 8.26 -7.73 15.19
N GLY A 90 8.22 -8.98 15.66
CA GLY A 90 7.30 -9.44 16.71
C GLY A 90 5.94 -9.96 16.22
N GLU A 91 5.66 -9.94 14.91
CA GLU A 91 4.45 -10.54 14.33
C GLU A 91 4.73 -11.96 13.79
N SER A 92 3.72 -12.82 13.86
CA SER A 92 3.75 -14.09 13.14
C SER A 92 3.33 -13.88 11.67
N THR A 93 3.72 -14.79 10.78
CA THR A 93 3.27 -14.79 9.37
C THR A 93 1.73 -14.81 9.26
N ALA A 94 1.05 -15.48 10.20
CA ALA A 94 -0.41 -15.48 10.25
C ALA A 94 -1.00 -14.09 10.56
N ASN A 95 -0.29 -13.29 11.39
CA ASN A 95 -0.72 -11.98 11.87
C ASN A 95 -0.03 -10.80 11.18
N ALA A 96 0.74 -11.06 10.11
CA ALA A 96 1.42 -10.06 9.30
C ALA A 96 0.55 -8.83 9.03
N SER A 97 1.02 -7.64 9.41
CA SER A 97 0.39 -6.34 9.14
C SER A 97 1.13 -5.53 8.07
N GLY A 98 2.29 -6.02 7.62
CA GLY A 98 3.10 -5.38 6.59
C GLY A 98 2.39 -5.34 5.25
N GLY A 99 2.18 -4.14 4.72
CA GLY A 99 1.56 -3.91 3.43
C GLY A 99 2.15 -2.67 2.77
N HIS A 100 1.77 -2.42 1.53
CA HIS A 100 2.27 -1.31 0.73
C HIS A 100 1.13 -0.67 -0.05
N ILE A 101 1.18 0.65 -0.24
CA ILE A 101 0.21 1.39 -1.07
C ILE A 101 0.92 2.52 -1.80
N ASP A 102 0.70 2.63 -3.09
CA ASP A 102 1.32 3.66 -3.93
C ASP A 102 0.46 3.96 -5.16
N LEU A 103 0.89 4.93 -5.97
CA LEU A 103 0.31 5.13 -7.29
C LEU A 103 0.98 4.19 -8.30
N TRP A 104 0.21 3.80 -9.30
CA TRP A 104 0.60 2.93 -10.39
C TRP A 104 0.46 3.69 -11.71
N ASN A 105 1.51 3.70 -12.53
CA ASN A 105 1.56 4.49 -13.77
C ASN A 105 1.31 3.67 -15.05
N GLY A 106 0.80 2.44 -14.95
CA GLY A 106 0.61 1.54 -16.10
C GLY A 106 1.78 0.59 -16.37
N SER A 107 2.95 0.85 -15.79
CA SER A 107 4.12 -0.02 -15.95
C SER A 107 4.84 -0.31 -14.63
N ARG A 108 4.83 0.66 -13.71
CA ARG A 108 5.50 0.58 -12.41
C ARG A 108 4.81 1.47 -11.39
N MET A 109 5.14 1.26 -10.13
CA MET A 109 4.73 2.14 -9.04
C MET A 109 5.51 3.46 -9.10
N THR A 110 4.87 4.59 -8.82
CA THR A 110 5.52 5.92 -8.84
C THR A 110 6.24 6.15 -7.50
N VAL A 111 7.27 5.34 -7.25
CA VAL A 111 8.25 5.42 -6.15
C VAL A 111 8.06 6.59 -5.19
N SER A 112 7.11 6.49 -4.24
CA SER A 112 6.91 7.51 -3.19
C SER A 112 7.55 7.13 -1.85
N SER A 113 8.33 6.04 -1.81
CA SER A 113 9.21 5.68 -0.70
C SER A 113 10.41 4.85 -1.19
N VAL A 114 11.46 5.54 -1.67
CA VAL A 114 12.68 4.95 -2.24
C VAL A 114 13.38 3.91 -1.35
N PRO A 115 13.46 4.03 -0.01
CA PRO A 115 14.23 3.05 0.78
C PRO A 115 13.53 1.68 0.94
N GLY A 116 12.19 1.63 0.96
CA GLY A 116 11.45 0.37 1.22
C GLY A 116 11.17 -0.44 -0.04
N VAL A 117 11.21 0.19 -1.21
CA VAL A 117 10.94 -0.46 -2.50
C VAL A 117 12.18 -1.14 -3.05
N ILE A 118 13.39 -0.60 -2.85
CA ILE A 118 14.63 -1.24 -3.33
C ILE A 118 14.84 -2.61 -2.65
N SER A 119 14.56 -2.72 -1.35
CA SER A 119 14.62 -4.00 -0.63
C SER A 119 13.46 -4.96 -0.99
N THR A 120 12.27 -4.44 -1.32
CA THR A 120 11.08 -5.25 -1.63
C THR A 120 11.01 -5.69 -3.10
N PHE A 121 11.54 -4.91 -4.05
CA PHE A 121 11.42 -5.13 -5.49
C PHE A 121 12.73 -5.49 -6.20
N GLY A 122 13.90 -5.36 -5.54
CA GLY A 122 15.21 -5.56 -6.17
C GLY A 122 15.38 -6.90 -6.90
N ARG A 123 14.70 -7.96 -6.45
CA ARG A 123 14.75 -9.29 -7.12
C ARG A 123 13.63 -9.58 -8.10
N ALA A 124 12.49 -8.88 -8.04
CA ALA A 124 11.39 -9.12 -8.99
C ALA A 124 11.72 -8.58 -10.40
N PHE A 125 12.58 -7.54 -10.46
CA PHE A 125 12.98 -6.86 -11.70
C PHE A 125 14.46 -7.02 -12.10
N GLY A 126 15.20 -7.97 -11.49
CA GLY A 126 16.55 -8.33 -11.94
C GLY A 126 17.68 -7.32 -11.64
N LEU A 127 17.58 -6.52 -10.59
CA LEU A 127 18.62 -5.56 -10.18
C LEU A 127 19.60 -6.20 -9.18
N HIS A 128 20.33 -7.23 -9.62
CA HIS A 128 21.20 -8.05 -8.76
C HIS A 128 22.53 -7.36 -8.37
N GLU A 129 22.86 -6.18 -8.90
CA GLU A 129 24.24 -5.67 -8.85
C GLU A 129 24.50 -4.55 -7.82
N LEU A 130 23.49 -4.00 -7.15
CA LEU A 130 23.68 -2.71 -6.48
C LEU A 130 23.93 -2.73 -4.97
N LEU A 131 23.70 -3.82 -4.23
CA LEU A 131 24.02 -3.88 -2.79
C LEU A 131 24.29 -5.33 -2.32
N PRO A 132 25.56 -5.73 -2.11
CA PRO A 132 25.87 -6.96 -1.41
C PRO A 132 25.64 -6.77 0.10
N GLU A 133 25.03 -7.77 0.74
CA GLU A 133 25.05 -8.00 2.21
C GLU A 133 24.11 -7.20 3.13
N THR A 134 22.78 -7.34 2.99
CA THR A 134 21.86 -7.07 4.11
C THR A 134 20.78 -8.14 4.27
N ASP A 135 20.72 -8.78 5.44
CA ASP A 135 19.80 -9.87 5.85
C ASP A 135 18.33 -9.46 6.11
N PHE A 136 17.78 -8.50 5.37
CA PHE A 136 16.39 -8.07 5.56
C PHE A 136 15.41 -8.85 4.68
N GLY A 137 14.69 -9.76 5.35
CA GLY A 137 13.51 -10.54 4.94
C GLY A 137 12.81 -10.17 3.62
N TRP A 138 13.12 -10.98 2.62
CA TRP A 138 12.40 -11.27 1.39
C TRP A 138 10.87 -11.16 1.51
N SER A 139 10.26 -10.16 0.87
CA SER A 139 8.81 -9.94 0.89
C SER A 139 8.26 -9.90 -0.54
N ASP A 140 8.03 -11.08 -1.11
CA ASP A 140 7.42 -11.24 -2.43
C ASP A 140 5.97 -10.74 -2.39
N LEU A 141 5.66 -9.71 -3.17
CA LEU A 141 4.32 -9.11 -3.25
C LEU A 141 3.27 -10.09 -3.76
N ARG A 142 3.69 -11.19 -4.41
CA ARG A 142 2.81 -12.31 -4.80
C ARG A 142 2.20 -13.02 -3.58
N ASN A 143 2.82 -12.91 -2.40
CA ASN A 143 2.29 -13.43 -1.14
C ASN A 143 1.30 -12.47 -0.46
N SER A 144 0.92 -11.37 -1.11
CA SER A 144 -0.12 -10.49 -0.60
C SER A 144 -1.42 -11.26 -0.41
N LYS A 145 -1.98 -11.19 0.80
CA LYS A 145 -3.28 -11.81 1.08
C LYS A 145 -4.43 -11.14 0.33
N GLN A 146 -4.22 -9.88 -0.06
CA GLN A 146 -5.13 -9.14 -0.92
C GLN A 146 -4.36 -8.08 -1.69
N ILE A 147 -4.72 -7.88 -2.96
CA ILE A 147 -4.23 -6.80 -3.81
C ILE A 147 -5.44 -6.04 -4.34
N LEU A 148 -5.54 -4.77 -3.98
CA LEU A 148 -6.61 -3.88 -4.43
C LEU A 148 -6.08 -2.85 -5.42
N PHE A 149 -6.84 -2.62 -6.48
CA PHE A 149 -6.53 -1.61 -7.49
C PHE A 149 -7.71 -0.66 -7.69
N TRP A 150 -7.42 0.63 -7.72
CA TRP A 150 -8.37 1.67 -8.08
C TRP A 150 -7.85 2.36 -9.34
N GLU A 151 -8.47 2.08 -10.48
CA GLU A 151 -8.10 2.74 -11.73
C GLU A 151 -8.42 4.24 -11.66
N ILE A 152 -7.46 5.09 -12.02
CA ILE A 152 -7.62 6.53 -12.12
C ILE A 152 -7.16 6.92 -13.53
N LYS A 153 -8.06 7.55 -14.29
CA LYS A 153 -7.84 7.97 -15.69
C LYS A 153 -7.44 9.43 -15.78
#